data_AF-A0A2H0SPJ1-F1
#
_entry.id   AF-A0A2H0SPJ1-F1
#
_cell.length_a   1.000
_cell.length_b   1.000
_cell.length_c   1.000
_cell.angle_alpha   90.00
_cell.angle_beta   90.00
_cell.angle_gamma   90.00
#
_symmetry.space_group_name_H-M   'P 1'
#
loop_
_entity.id
_entity.type
_entity.pdbx_description
1 polymer ?
#
loop_
_entity_poly.entity_id
_entity_poly.type
_entity_poly.pdbx_seq_one_letter_code
_entity_poly.pdbx_strand_id
1 'polypeptide(L)'
;MAAKSYRVTGIVLKRTNVGELDRVVTLLTKEEGKNRYVAKGVRRLHSSSGSNLEPGSLITAHCIQTKSMPIITQTKLHMQALEDTNSLIQVRRVQQLLEILDHLFVPEELDQQTFTQVTNVYAAVLEKHDNVKELRGKIIDLVRHLGYNITNTPNNSLSQQLSTIFEQPLRSFEYLLVK
;
A
#
# COMPACT_ATOMS: atom_id res chain seq x y z
N MET A 1 25.28 12.68 18.68
CA MET A 1 25.14 11.94 17.40
C MET A 1 23.99 12.56 16.63
N ALA A 2 24.22 13.08 15.43
CA ALA A 2 23.15 13.64 14.60
C ALA A 2 22.17 12.54 14.22
N ALA A 3 20.86 12.80 14.29
CA ALA A 3 19.86 11.83 13.90
C ALA A 3 19.98 11.55 12.39
N LYS A 4 20.13 10.28 12.02
CA LYS A 4 20.28 9.87 10.61
C LYS A 4 18.97 10.20 9.88
N SER A 5 19.04 11.14 8.94
CA SER A 5 17.95 11.40 8.00
C SER A 5 18.12 10.54 6.75
N TYR A 6 17.00 10.11 6.19
CA TYR A 6 16.97 9.29 4.98
C TYR A 6 15.67 9.53 4.22
N ARG A 7 15.58 8.95 3.03
CA ARG A 7 14.42 9.08 2.16
C ARG A 7 13.92 7.70 1.79
N VAL A 8 12.60 7.58 1.68
CA VAL A 8 11.94 6.38 1.21
C VAL A 8 10.88 6.76 0.20
N THR A 9 10.64 5.88 -0.77
CA THR A 9 9.54 6.06 -1.75
C THR A 9 8.65 4.85 -1.73
N GLY A 10 7.34 5.08 -1.60
CA GLY A 10 6.40 3.98 -1.41
C GLY A 10 4.95 4.39 -1.34
N ILE A 11 4.11 3.36 -1.21
CA ILE A 11 2.65 3.47 -1.17
C ILE A 11 2.20 3.50 0.28
N VAL A 12 1.34 4.44 0.65
CA VAL A 12 0.67 4.47 1.95
C VAL A 12 -0.36 3.34 2.00
N LEU A 13 -0.14 2.32 2.81
CA LEU A 13 -1.06 1.20 2.96
C LEU A 13 -2.20 1.53 3.92
N LYS A 14 -1.85 2.06 5.10
CA LYS A 14 -2.78 2.29 6.22
C LYS A 14 -2.37 3.52 7.00
N ARG A 15 -3.32 4.11 7.70
CA ARG A 15 -3.09 5.18 8.67
C ARG A 15 -3.93 5.01 9.92
N THR A 16 -3.44 5.52 11.03
CA THR A 16 -4.17 5.56 12.30
C THR A 16 -3.90 6.89 12.97
N ASN A 17 -4.95 7.58 13.41
CA ASN A 17 -4.79 8.80 14.20
C ASN A 17 -4.21 8.44 15.57
N VAL A 18 -3.22 9.21 16.01
CA VAL A 18 -2.64 9.08 17.35
C VAL A 18 -2.55 10.46 17.99
N GLY A 19 -2.90 10.55 19.26
CA GLY A 19 -3.04 11.83 19.94
C GLY A 19 -4.00 12.79 19.20
N GLU A 20 -3.78 14.07 19.42
CA GLU A 20 -4.65 15.12 18.87
C GLU A 20 -4.36 15.41 17.40
N LEU A 21 -3.07 15.53 17.04
CA LEU A 21 -2.66 16.08 15.75
C LEU A 21 -1.83 15.13 14.89
N ASP A 22 -1.48 13.96 15.41
CA ASP A 22 -0.49 13.07 14.80
C ASP A 22 -1.18 11.88 14.10
N ARG A 23 -0.43 11.22 13.21
CA ARG A 23 -0.81 9.94 12.62
C ARG A 23 0.35 8.96 12.67
N VAL A 24 0.05 7.69 12.84
CA VAL A 24 0.93 6.60 12.42
C VAL A 24 0.51 6.16 11.03
N VAL A 25 1.46 6.07 10.11
CA VAL A 25 1.25 5.61 8.73
C VAL A 25 2.09 4.38 8.46
N THR A 26 1.54 3.45 7.69
CA THR A 26 2.26 2.26 7.21
C THR A 26 2.56 2.46 5.74
N LEU A 27 3.84 2.42 5.38
CA LEU A 27 4.30 2.54 4.00
C LEU A 27 4.84 1.19 3.54
N LEU A 28 4.55 0.82 2.30
CA LEU A 28 5.31 -0.19 1.56
C LEU A 28 6.31 0.53 0.67
N THR A 29 7.58 0.44 1.02
CA THR A 29 8.69 1.11 0.32
C THR A 29 9.63 0.09 -0.30
N LYS A 30 10.44 0.54 -1.26
CA LYS A 30 11.50 -0.31 -1.80
C LYS A 30 12.56 -0.57 -0.72
N GLU A 31 12.94 0.48 -0.01
CA GLU A 31 14.13 0.52 0.84
C GLU A 31 13.96 -0.22 2.18
N GLU A 32 12.74 -0.30 2.71
CA GLU A 32 12.46 -0.87 4.05
C GLU A 32 11.28 -1.85 4.05
N GLY A 33 10.69 -2.13 2.89
CA GLY A 33 9.45 -2.89 2.78
C GLY A 33 8.30 -2.26 3.53
N LYS A 34 7.53 -3.11 4.22
CA LYS A 34 6.36 -2.67 4.99
C LYS A 34 6.81 -2.15 6.35
N ASN A 35 6.90 -0.83 6.50
CA ASN A 35 7.32 -0.19 7.75
C ASN A 35 6.33 0.88 8.25
N ARG A 36 6.37 1.20 9.54
CA ARG A 36 5.49 2.18 10.21
C ARG A 36 6.26 3.44 10.56
N TYR A 37 5.59 4.58 10.43
CA TYR A 37 6.17 5.90 10.63
C TYR A 37 5.22 6.81 11.41
N VAL A 38 5.78 7.72 12.21
CA VAL A 38 5.01 8.78 12.87
C VAL A 38 5.06 10.04 12.02
N ALA A 39 3.90 10.57 11.67
CA ALA A 39 3.73 11.89 11.06
C ALA A 39 3.18 12.86 12.11
N LYS A 40 4.06 13.68 12.69
CA LYS A 40 3.71 14.62 13.76
C LYS A 40 3.02 15.86 13.20
N GLY A 41 1.99 16.33 13.89
CA GLY A 41 1.22 17.53 13.54
C GLY A 41 0.48 17.44 12.21
N VAL A 42 0.41 16.26 11.60
CA VAL A 42 -0.04 16.11 10.22
C VAL A 42 -1.53 16.42 10.01
N ARG A 43 -2.31 16.43 11.08
CA ARG A 43 -3.74 16.76 11.09
C ARG A 43 -4.03 18.24 11.35
N ARG A 44 -2.99 19.08 11.51
CA ARG A 44 -3.18 20.55 11.60
C ARG A 44 -3.79 21.08 10.30
N LEU A 45 -4.65 22.09 10.40
CA LEU A 45 -5.35 22.69 9.26
C LEU A 45 -4.42 23.11 8.11
N HIS A 46 -3.22 23.60 8.43
CA HIS A 46 -2.23 24.06 7.45
C HIS A 46 -1.13 23.03 7.14
N SER A 47 -1.36 21.75 7.45
CA SER A 47 -0.40 20.68 7.15
C SER A 47 -0.45 20.29 5.66
N SER A 48 0.64 20.56 4.94
CA SER A 48 0.81 20.11 3.55
C SER A 48 1.03 18.60 3.41
N SER A 49 1.41 17.90 4.48
CA SER A 49 1.60 16.45 4.49
C SER A 49 0.33 15.66 4.78
N GLY A 50 -0.74 16.32 5.26
CA GLY A 50 -1.98 15.66 5.67
C GLY A 50 -2.65 14.90 4.53
N SER A 51 -2.81 15.57 3.38
CA SER A 51 -3.41 15.03 2.16
C SER A 51 -2.53 14.01 1.43
N ASN A 52 -1.21 14.07 1.65
CA ASN A 52 -0.26 13.16 1.00
C ASN A 52 -0.19 11.80 1.71
N LEU A 53 -0.64 11.75 2.98
CA LEU A 53 -0.61 10.57 3.83
C LEU A 53 -1.98 9.88 3.93
N GLU A 54 -2.68 9.85 2.81
CA GLU A 54 -3.92 9.10 2.64
C GLU A 54 -3.61 7.68 2.14
N PRO A 55 -4.38 6.65 2.54
CA PRO A 55 -4.22 5.31 1.98
C PRO A 55 -4.31 5.32 0.45
N GLY A 56 -3.36 4.66 -0.20
CA GLY A 56 -3.21 4.64 -1.65
C GLY A 56 -2.43 5.82 -2.21
N SER A 57 -1.89 6.75 -1.42
CA SER A 57 -0.95 7.75 -1.94
C SER A 57 0.42 7.12 -2.23
N LEU A 58 0.98 7.37 -3.41
CA LEU A 58 2.39 7.11 -3.73
C LEU A 58 3.20 8.37 -3.42
N ILE A 59 4.15 8.26 -2.50
CA ILE A 59 4.91 9.41 -2.00
C ILE A 59 6.41 9.13 -1.92
N THR A 60 7.19 10.20 -1.88
CA THR A 60 8.52 10.18 -1.26
C THR A 60 8.43 10.87 0.10
N ALA A 61 8.89 10.20 1.16
CA ALA A 61 8.98 10.75 2.50
C ALA A 61 10.43 11.01 2.90
N HIS A 62 10.66 12.11 3.60
CA HIS A 62 11.90 12.34 4.35
C HIS A 62 11.67 11.90 5.78
N CYS A 63 12.56 11.05 6.27
CA CYS A 63 12.43 10.38 7.56
C CYS A 63 13.64 10.70 8.44
N ILE A 64 13.40 10.78 9.74
CA ILE A 64 14.45 10.81 10.76
C ILE A 64 14.35 9.53 11.58
N GLN A 65 15.44 8.77 11.63
CA GLN A 65 15.52 7.57 12.45
C GLN A 65 15.42 7.94 13.94
N THR A 66 14.57 7.22 14.68
CA THR A 66 14.49 7.33 16.14
C THR A 66 14.85 5.99 16.80
N LYS A 67 14.90 5.96 18.13
CA LYS A 67 15.03 4.71 18.91
C LYS A 67 13.78 3.81 18.83
N SER A 68 12.67 4.37 18.36
CA SER A 68 11.39 3.69 18.23
C SER A 68 10.94 3.73 16.76
N MET A 69 9.80 4.35 16.49
CA MET A 69 9.29 4.52 15.13
C MET A 69 9.97 5.74 14.46
N PRO A 70 10.43 5.63 13.20
CA PRO A 70 10.94 6.77 12.44
C PRO A 70 9.88 7.86 12.30
N ILE A 71 10.33 9.11 12.22
CA ILE A 71 9.44 10.28 12.08
C ILE A 71 9.51 10.81 10.65
N ILE A 72 8.36 10.97 10.00
CA ILE A 72 8.24 11.69 8.73
C ILE A 72 8.29 13.18 9.02
N THR A 73 9.21 13.88 8.35
CA THR A 73 9.36 15.34 8.46
C THR A 73 8.83 16.08 7.24
N GLN A 74 8.93 15.47 6.06
CA GLN A 74 8.45 16.06 4.80
C GLN A 74 7.94 14.96 3.88
N THR A 75 7.01 15.33 3.01
CA THR A 75 6.40 14.42 2.03
C THR A 75 6.29 15.13 0.69
N LYS A 76 6.55 14.40 -0.38
CA LYS A 76 6.20 14.77 -1.75
C LYS A 76 5.22 13.74 -2.29
N LEU A 77 4.04 14.19 -2.73
CA LEU A 77 3.07 13.36 -3.43
C LEU A 77 3.51 13.16 -4.88
N HIS A 78 3.45 11.91 -5.36
CA HIS A 78 3.64 11.57 -6.78
C HIS A 78 2.32 11.20 -7.44
N MET A 79 1.47 10.44 -6.74
CA MET A 79 0.20 9.97 -7.28
C MET A 79 -0.80 9.71 -6.16
N GLN A 80 -2.05 10.05 -6.40
CA GLN A 80 -3.16 9.82 -5.49
C GLN A 80 -4.07 8.73 -6.07
N ALA A 81 -4.24 7.60 -5.36
CA ALA A 81 -5.08 6.52 -5.86
C ALA A 81 -6.58 6.88 -5.93
N LEU A 82 -7.03 7.76 -5.03
CA LEU A 82 -8.42 8.19 -4.89
C LEU A 82 -8.50 9.69 -5.15
N GLU A 83 -8.56 10.07 -6.43
CA GLU A 83 -8.81 11.46 -6.85
C GLU A 83 -10.30 11.82 -6.74
N ASP A 84 -11.19 10.85 -7.00
CA ASP A 84 -12.63 10.98 -6.87
C ASP A 84 -13.16 9.90 -5.92
N THR A 85 -13.53 10.32 -4.71
CA THR A 85 -14.09 9.41 -3.69
C THR A 85 -15.53 8.97 -3.98
N ASN A 86 -16.18 9.54 -5.01
CA ASN A 86 -17.54 9.15 -5.40
C ASN A 86 -17.58 7.81 -6.16
N SER A 87 -16.44 7.35 -6.69
CA SER A 87 -16.37 6.05 -7.36
C SER A 87 -16.22 4.92 -6.35
N LEU A 88 -17.34 4.37 -5.87
CA LEU A 88 -17.35 3.22 -4.97
C LEU A 88 -16.58 2.01 -5.53
N ILE A 89 -16.58 1.83 -6.85
CA ILE A 89 -15.85 0.77 -7.53
C ILE A 89 -14.33 0.98 -7.36
N GLN A 90 -13.84 2.20 -7.63
CA GLN A 90 -12.41 2.52 -7.48
C GLN A 90 -11.97 2.41 -6.01
N VAL A 91 -12.80 2.87 -5.07
CA VAL A 91 -12.52 2.74 -3.63
C VAL A 91 -12.35 1.28 -3.24
N ARG A 92 -13.24 0.39 -3.68
CA ARG A 92 -13.13 -1.06 -3.41
C ARG A 92 -11.86 -1.67 -4.01
N ARG A 93 -11.55 -1.33 -5.26
CA ARG A 93 -10.33 -1.79 -5.95
C ARG A 93 -9.07 -1.43 -5.18
N VAL A 94 -8.92 -0.16 -4.84
CA VAL A 94 -7.76 0.35 -4.11
C VAL A 94 -7.68 -0.30 -2.73
N GLN A 95 -8.80 -0.35 -2.00
CA GLN A 95 -8.79 -0.89 -0.65
C GLN A 95 -8.46 -2.40 -0.61
N GLN A 96 -8.95 -3.18 -1.58
CA GLN A 96 -8.56 -4.58 -1.74
C GLN A 96 -7.06 -4.73 -2.03
N LEU A 97 -6.51 -3.91 -2.94
CA LEU A 97 -5.06 -3.93 -3.22
C LEU A 97 -4.24 -3.62 -1.97
N LEU A 98 -4.58 -2.55 -1.24
CA LEU A 98 -3.81 -2.14 -0.06
C LEU A 98 -3.83 -3.21 1.03
N GLU A 99 -4.94 -3.92 1.19
CA GLU A 99 -5.02 -5.04 2.14
C GLU A 99 -4.16 -6.22 1.69
N ILE A 100 -4.21 -6.61 0.42
CA ILE A 100 -3.37 -7.68 -0.14
C ILE A 100 -1.88 -7.35 0.07
N LEU A 101 -1.46 -6.13 -0.26
CA LEU A 101 -0.08 -5.68 -0.06
C LEU A 101 0.31 -5.66 1.42
N ASP A 102 -0.59 -5.24 2.31
CA ASP A 102 -0.33 -5.26 3.75
C ASP A 102 -0.15 -6.68 4.31
N HIS A 103 -0.80 -7.69 3.76
CA HIS A 103 -0.58 -9.08 4.17
C HIS A 103 0.66 -9.70 3.52
N LEU A 104 0.95 -9.38 2.26
CA LEU A 104 2.05 -10.00 1.52
C LEU A 104 3.44 -9.59 2.02
N PHE A 105 3.61 -8.33 2.42
CA PHE A 105 4.93 -7.77 2.68
C PHE A 105 5.27 -7.68 4.15
N VAL A 106 6.55 -7.83 4.45
CA VAL A 106 7.14 -7.71 5.79
C VAL A 106 8.13 -6.53 5.83
N PRO A 107 8.64 -6.14 7.01
CA PRO A 107 9.63 -5.06 7.17
C PRO A 107 11.03 -5.48 6.68
N GLU A 108 11.15 -5.77 5.39
CA GLU A 108 12.39 -6.20 4.73
C GLU A 108 12.55 -5.46 3.40
N GLU A 109 13.79 -5.20 2.98
CA GLU A 109 14.06 -4.53 1.71
C GLU A 109 13.48 -5.35 0.54
N LEU A 110 12.83 -4.66 -0.40
CA LEU A 110 12.31 -5.29 -1.61
C LEU A 110 13.38 -5.21 -2.70
N ASP A 111 13.61 -6.33 -3.38
CA ASP A 111 14.40 -6.32 -4.59
C ASP A 111 13.72 -5.47 -5.69
N GLN A 112 14.51 -5.06 -6.68
CA GLN A 112 14.05 -4.18 -7.75
C GLN A 112 12.90 -4.79 -8.57
N GLN A 113 12.90 -6.10 -8.78
CA GLN A 113 11.87 -6.78 -9.57
C GLN A 113 10.54 -6.80 -8.82
N THR A 114 10.56 -7.18 -7.54
CA THR A 114 9.37 -7.18 -6.68
C THR A 114 8.77 -5.78 -6.58
N PHE A 115 9.58 -4.75 -6.33
CA PHE A 115 9.07 -3.39 -6.23
C PHE A 115 8.45 -2.90 -7.55
N THR A 116 9.07 -3.21 -8.69
CA THR A 116 8.49 -2.91 -10.01
C THR A 116 7.14 -3.61 -10.22
N GLN A 117 7.01 -4.88 -9.83
CA GLN A 117 5.74 -5.60 -9.92
C GLN A 117 4.65 -4.95 -9.05
N VAL A 118 4.98 -4.56 -7.81
CA VAL A 118 4.07 -3.83 -6.92
C VAL A 118 3.59 -2.54 -7.58
N THR A 119 4.50 -1.74 -8.14
CA THR A 119 4.12 -0.48 -8.80
C THR A 119 3.30 -0.70 -10.07
N ASN A 120 3.53 -1.79 -10.80
CA ASN A 120 2.75 -2.13 -11.99
C ASN A 120 1.32 -2.58 -11.64
N VAL A 121 1.17 -3.39 -10.58
CA VAL A 121 -0.15 -3.76 -10.05
C VAL A 121 -0.88 -2.52 -9.56
N TYR A 122 -0.20 -1.65 -8.80
CA TYR A 122 -0.75 -0.39 -8.33
C TYR A 122 -1.23 0.49 -9.50
N ALA A 123 -0.41 0.71 -10.53
CA ALA A 123 -0.80 1.47 -11.71
C ALA A 123 -2.03 0.87 -12.42
N ALA A 124 -2.07 -0.45 -12.60
CA ALA A 124 -3.21 -1.15 -13.20
C ALA A 124 -4.50 -1.03 -12.36
N VAL A 125 -4.40 -0.88 -11.04
CA VAL A 125 -5.56 -0.61 -10.18
C VAL A 125 -6.12 0.80 -10.39
N LEU A 126 -5.27 1.75 -10.75
CA LEU A 126 -5.67 3.14 -11.00
C LEU A 126 -6.19 3.38 -12.41
N GLU A 127 -5.76 2.56 -13.37
CA GLU A 127 -6.33 2.57 -14.70
C GLU A 127 -7.83 2.22 -14.63
N LYS A 128 -8.67 3.14 -15.14
CA LYS A 128 -10.13 3.04 -15.12
C LYS A 128 -10.70 1.96 -16.04
N HIS A 129 -9.84 1.12 -16.63
CA HIS A 129 -10.25 0.00 -17.47
C HIS A 129 -10.55 -1.24 -16.60
N ASP A 130 -11.69 -1.87 -16.83
CA ASP A 130 -12.18 -3.04 -16.08
C ASP A 130 -11.54 -4.37 -16.54
N ASN A 131 -10.23 -4.40 -16.86
CA ASN A 131 -9.58 -5.66 -17.19
C ASN A 131 -9.22 -6.47 -15.93
N VAL A 132 -10.25 -6.95 -15.24
CA VAL A 132 -10.14 -7.71 -13.99
C VAL A 132 -9.28 -8.97 -14.17
N LYS A 133 -9.34 -9.61 -15.34
CA LYS A 133 -8.55 -10.82 -15.66
C LYS A 133 -7.05 -10.51 -15.68
N GLU A 134 -6.66 -9.41 -16.32
CA GLU A 134 -5.27 -8.99 -16.38
C GLU A 134 -4.76 -8.58 -15.00
N LEU A 135 -5.53 -7.77 -14.25
CA LEU A 135 -5.16 -7.37 -12.89
C LEU A 135 -4.99 -8.58 -11.97
N ARG A 136 -5.91 -9.55 -12.05
CA ARG A 136 -5.80 -10.82 -11.33
C ARG A 136 -4.52 -11.58 -11.70
N GLY A 137 -4.19 -11.65 -13.00
CA GLY A 137 -2.94 -12.25 -13.47
C GLY A 137 -1.71 -11.59 -12.85
N LYS A 138 -1.63 -10.26 -12.89
CA LYS A 138 -0.53 -9.50 -12.29
C LYS A 138 -0.37 -9.76 -10.79
N ILE A 139 -1.47 -9.86 -10.04
CA ILE A 139 -1.44 -10.18 -8.60
C ILE A 139 -0.94 -11.62 -8.38
N ILE A 140 -1.44 -12.58 -9.16
CA ILE A 140 -1.01 -13.98 -9.08
C ILE A 140 0.49 -14.10 -9.36
N ASP A 141 1.01 -13.40 -10.36
CA ASP A 141 2.42 -13.43 -10.71
C ASP A 141 3.30 -12.81 -9.63
N LEU A 142 2.85 -11.71 -9.00
CA LEU A 142 3.51 -11.14 -7.82
C LEU A 142 3.56 -12.15 -6.67
N VAL A 143 2.43 -12.78 -6.35
CA VAL A 143 2.32 -13.74 -5.25
C VAL A 143 3.20 -14.97 -5.49
N ARG A 144 3.27 -15.46 -6.74
CA ARG A 144 4.19 -16.54 -7.12
C ARG A 144 5.65 -16.14 -7.03
N HIS A 145 5.98 -14.89 -7.41
CA HIS A 145 7.34 -14.38 -7.30
C HIS A 145 7.83 -14.34 -5.84
N LEU A 146 6.91 -14.06 -4.90
CA LEU A 146 7.15 -14.13 -3.46
C LEU A 146 7.21 -15.57 -2.91
N GLY A 147 7.11 -16.59 -3.77
CA GLY A 147 7.26 -18.01 -3.39
C GLY A 147 5.97 -18.69 -2.95
N TYR A 148 4.81 -18.03 -3.04
CA TYR A 148 3.54 -18.65 -2.66
C TYR A 148 2.92 -19.45 -3.81
N ASN A 149 2.34 -20.60 -3.46
CA ASN A 149 1.64 -21.45 -4.40
C ASN A 149 0.20 -20.96 -4.61
N ILE A 150 -0.03 -20.24 -5.70
CA ILE A 150 -1.37 -19.76 -6.09
C ILE A 150 -1.72 -20.17 -7.52
N THR A 151 -2.98 -20.58 -7.71
CA THR A 151 -3.50 -21.09 -8.99
C THR A 151 -4.47 -20.11 -9.62
N ASN A 152 -4.33 -19.85 -10.92
CA ASN A 152 -5.30 -19.04 -11.67
C ASN A 152 -6.49 -19.89 -12.13
N THR A 153 -7.32 -20.36 -11.19
CA THR A 153 -8.54 -21.12 -11.49
C THR A 153 -9.73 -20.15 -11.62
N PRO A 154 -10.53 -20.20 -12.70
CA PRO A 154 -11.66 -19.27 -12.93
C PRO A 154 -12.72 -19.30 -11.83
N ASN A 155 -12.99 -20.49 -11.25
CA ASN A 155 -14.08 -20.70 -10.30
C ASN A 155 -13.75 -20.40 -8.83
N ASN A 156 -12.49 -20.07 -8.50
CA ASN A 156 -12.11 -19.76 -7.12
C ASN A 156 -11.86 -18.25 -6.96
N SER A 157 -12.52 -17.67 -5.96
CA SER A 157 -12.25 -16.32 -5.48
C SER A 157 -10.76 -16.17 -5.18
N LEU A 158 -10.10 -15.19 -5.82
CA LEU A 158 -8.69 -14.88 -5.52
C LEU A 158 -8.55 -14.56 -4.03
N SER A 159 -9.55 -13.86 -3.49
CA SER A 159 -9.60 -13.44 -2.10
C SER A 159 -9.61 -14.61 -1.13
N GLN A 160 -10.33 -15.69 -1.44
CA GLN A 160 -10.34 -16.92 -0.63
C GLN A 160 -8.98 -17.63 -0.66
N GLN A 161 -8.35 -17.73 -1.83
CA GLN A 161 -7.02 -18.32 -1.95
C GLN A 161 -5.98 -17.51 -1.18
N LEU A 162 -6.00 -16.18 -1.34
CA LEU A 162 -5.14 -15.27 -0.61
C LEU A 162 -5.38 -15.34 0.90
N SER A 163 -6.64 -15.41 1.35
CA SER A 163 -6.96 -15.55 2.77
C SER A 163 -6.41 -16.85 3.37
N THR A 164 -6.38 -17.93 2.58
CA THR A 164 -5.77 -19.20 2.98
C THR A 164 -4.26 -19.06 3.09
N ILE A 165 -3.62 -18.38 2.13
CA ILE A 165 -2.17 -18.11 2.14
C ILE A 165 -1.77 -17.23 3.32
N PHE A 166 -2.60 -16.23 3.66
CA PHE A 166 -2.33 -15.28 4.73
C PHE A 166 -2.71 -15.78 6.12
N GLU A 167 -3.34 -16.96 6.21
CA GLU A 167 -3.95 -17.50 7.43
C GLU A 167 -4.92 -16.50 8.11
N GLN A 168 -5.48 -15.56 7.34
CA GLN A 168 -6.32 -14.46 7.81
C GLN A 168 -7.33 -14.05 6.74
N PRO A 169 -8.57 -13.70 7.11
CA PRO A 169 -9.57 -13.25 6.15
C PRO A 169 -9.25 -11.85 5.62
N LEU A 170 -9.34 -11.68 4.30
CA LEU A 170 -9.45 -10.36 3.71
C LEU A 170 -10.79 -9.73 4.09
N ARG A 171 -10.75 -8.51 4.63
CA ARG A 171 -11.90 -7.73 5.08
C ARG A 171 -12.39 -6.76 4.01
N SER A 172 -11.59 -6.54 2.97
CA SER A 172 -11.95 -5.78 1.80
C SER A 172 -13.15 -6.36 1.06
N PHE A 173 -13.92 -5.47 0.42
CA PHE A 173 -14.95 -5.91 -0.51
C PHE A 173 -14.29 -6.54 -1.74
N GLU A 174 -14.77 -7.72 -2.11
CA GLU A 174 -14.22 -8.44 -3.24
C GLU A 174 -14.59 -7.76 -4.56
N TYR A 175 -13.60 -7.20 -5.25
CA TYR A 175 -13.76 -6.63 -6.59
C TYR A 175 -13.28 -7.57 -7.69
N LEU A 176 -12.25 -8.38 -7.43
CA LEU A 176 -11.58 -9.25 -8.42
C LEU A 176 -12.38 -10.51 -8.82
N LEU A 177 -13.71 -10.40 -8.90
CA LEU A 177 -14.59 -11.45 -9.38
C LEU A 177 -14.58 -11.48 -10.92
N VAL A 178 -14.18 -12.61 -11.49
CA VAL A 178 -14.40 -12.89 -12.90
C VAL A 178 -15.81 -13.45 -13.01
N LYS A 179 -16.74 -12.69 -13.61
CA LYS A 179 -18.04 -13.21 -14.02
C LYS A 179 -17.90 -14.07 -15.28
#